data_AF-A0AAU6JMH0-F1
#
_entry.id   AF-A0AAU6JMH0-F1
#
_cell.length_a   1.000
_cell.length_b   1.000
_cell.length_c   1.000
_cell.angle_alpha   90.00
_cell.angle_beta   90.00
_cell.angle_gamma   90.00
#
_symmetry.space_group_name_H-M   'P 1'
#
loop_
_entity.id
_entity.type
_entity.pdbx_description
1 polymer ?
#
loop_
_entity_poly.entity_id
_entity_poly.type
_entity_poly.pdbx_seq_one_letter_code
_entity_poly.pdbx_strand_id
1 'polypeptide(L)'
;MIAAIKPAGANTRGLLAYLYGRGTHDEHFDPHIVAGFAMLGMPDPGRDENATLTQLGHYLDEPVSLRNGEFGKPVTDHVWHCPVRAAPEDRHLSDAEWGEIAQRIVQAAGIAPAGDDLGCRWIAVRHADDHIHILATTVREDGRRPKLHDSGLRVGDACREIEKDYGLRRLKKGDRTGERRPTQAEMHKAKRLGWEQTSPAWLEDRIRAAIPHTKTAEELLAYLEADGILIKARRGPSGDLLGYAAGRPGDLNSKGEQIFHPGKRIAPDLTLPRLQARLENTVPEEYPTARRNRPSTPWQQATDALDTLHADLADDSHAQAHIAGLGELIEATAQQAPDNLRPELQAASRAFARAQRSQVRAEDRAAHALRSAARDIVHTATGPDGSALAALIAALVWAAIVAGRWHEAKSHAQQTDAARQAVQHLQTAADYALVPVLAELAARPPWEDGRRVLVSDVRVAVPDHAERILADLDWPALAAVLADAEARGHQPHQLLKEAAAQRELDTARQPARVLVTRIQHTGRNPVPNRRAEAARRRSTVAGSTPAQQGRGPQPSPVAATTAEQRHRQSR
;
A
#
# COMPACT_ATOMS: atom_id res chain seq x y z
N MET A 1 -9.22 -20.51 -9.40
CA MET A 1 -10.22 -20.33 -10.50
C MET A 1 -10.84 -18.93 -10.49
N ILE A 2 -11.10 -18.36 -11.67
CA ILE A 2 -11.74 -17.04 -11.84
C ILE A 2 -12.87 -17.14 -12.87
N ALA A 3 -14.07 -16.70 -12.49
CA ALA A 3 -15.21 -16.49 -13.38
C ALA A 3 -15.43 -14.98 -13.60
N ALA A 4 -15.60 -14.55 -14.85
CA ALA A 4 -15.69 -13.13 -15.19
C ALA A 4 -16.92 -12.79 -16.03
N ILE A 5 -18.04 -12.52 -15.37
CA ILE A 5 -19.30 -12.09 -16.01
C ILE A 5 -19.06 -10.81 -16.81
N LYS A 6 -19.31 -10.86 -18.11
CA LYS A 6 -19.17 -9.71 -19.03
C LYS A 6 -20.44 -8.86 -19.04
N PRO A 7 -20.35 -7.59 -19.47
CA PRO A 7 -21.54 -6.79 -19.76
C PRO A 7 -22.48 -7.52 -20.71
N ALA A 8 -23.79 -7.35 -20.52
CA ALA A 8 -24.79 -8.01 -21.35
C ALA A 8 -24.63 -7.61 -22.82
N GLY A 9 -24.74 -8.58 -23.71
CA GLY A 9 -24.64 -8.42 -25.16
C GLY A 9 -25.99 -8.59 -25.85
N ALA A 10 -26.00 -8.39 -27.16
CA ALA A 10 -27.20 -8.45 -28.00
C ALA A 10 -27.08 -9.39 -29.21
N ASN A 11 -25.97 -10.13 -29.34
CA ASN A 11 -25.68 -10.93 -30.53
C ASN A 11 -25.12 -12.31 -30.15
N THR A 12 -26.01 -13.30 -29.98
CA THR A 12 -25.67 -14.69 -29.63
C THR A 12 -24.76 -15.32 -30.69
N ARG A 13 -25.12 -15.21 -31.97
CA ARG A 13 -24.30 -15.74 -33.09
C ARG A 13 -22.91 -15.10 -33.13
N GLY A 14 -22.81 -13.80 -32.89
CA GLY A 14 -21.53 -13.09 -32.86
C GLY A 14 -20.62 -13.59 -31.75
N LEU A 15 -21.17 -13.87 -30.56
CA LEU A 15 -20.42 -14.50 -29.48
C LEU A 15 -20.05 -15.94 -29.83
N LEU A 16 -20.95 -16.75 -30.38
CA LEU A 16 -20.64 -18.11 -30.84
C LEU A 16 -19.50 -18.12 -31.88
N ALA A 17 -19.50 -17.19 -32.83
CA ALA A 17 -18.41 -17.04 -33.81
C ALA A 17 -17.07 -16.70 -33.15
N TYR A 18 -17.08 -15.95 -32.05
CA TYR A 18 -15.89 -15.72 -31.23
C TYR A 18 -15.45 -17.02 -30.52
N LEU A 19 -16.38 -17.77 -29.90
CA LEU A 19 -16.07 -18.99 -29.16
C LEU A 19 -15.51 -20.11 -30.04
N TYR A 20 -16.04 -20.30 -31.25
CA TYR A 20 -15.61 -21.34 -32.20
C TYR A 20 -14.59 -20.85 -33.24
N GLY A 21 -14.33 -19.55 -33.33
CA GLY A 21 -13.32 -18.99 -34.22
C GLY A 21 -11.90 -19.27 -33.70
N ARG A 22 -10.88 -19.02 -34.53
CA ARG A 22 -9.44 -19.21 -34.17
C ARG A 22 -8.93 -18.38 -32.99
N GLY A 23 -9.79 -17.65 -32.27
CA GLY A 23 -9.41 -16.61 -31.33
C GLY A 23 -8.79 -15.40 -32.05
N THR A 24 -8.75 -14.26 -31.37
CA THR A 24 -7.87 -13.15 -31.78
C THR A 24 -6.68 -13.00 -30.83
N HIS A 25 -6.82 -13.48 -29.59
CA HIS A 25 -5.83 -13.61 -28.51
C HIS A 25 -6.33 -14.77 -27.61
N ASP A 26 -5.45 -15.70 -27.21
CA ASP A 26 -5.75 -17.07 -26.74
C ASP A 26 -6.25 -17.96 -27.90
N GLU A 27 -5.38 -18.85 -28.40
CA GLU A 27 -5.68 -19.71 -29.54
C GLU A 27 -6.72 -20.78 -29.16
N HIS A 28 -7.80 -20.87 -29.96
CA HIS A 28 -8.85 -21.87 -29.78
C HIS A 28 -8.48 -23.09 -30.64
N PHE A 29 -8.07 -24.19 -30.02
CA PHE A 29 -7.59 -25.36 -30.76
C PHE A 29 -8.64 -26.45 -30.95
N ASP A 30 -9.57 -26.58 -30.00
CA ASP A 30 -10.60 -27.62 -30.00
C ASP A 30 -11.90 -27.09 -29.37
N PRO A 31 -12.61 -26.15 -30.03
CA PRO A 31 -13.85 -25.61 -29.50
C PRO A 31 -14.97 -26.67 -29.56
N HIS A 32 -15.57 -27.02 -28.42
CA HIS A 32 -16.67 -27.98 -28.30
C HIS A 32 -17.51 -27.75 -27.04
N ILE A 33 -18.74 -28.29 -27.03
CA ILE A 33 -19.66 -28.15 -25.89
C ILE A 33 -19.35 -29.23 -24.84
N VAL A 34 -19.13 -28.82 -23.59
CA VAL A 34 -18.90 -29.72 -22.45
C VAL A 34 -20.12 -29.83 -21.53
N ALA A 35 -21.04 -28.86 -21.56
CA ALA A 35 -22.32 -28.89 -20.85
C ALA A 35 -23.30 -27.87 -21.44
N GLY A 36 -24.59 -28.01 -21.12
CA GLY A 36 -25.62 -27.07 -21.54
C GLY A 36 -27.00 -27.41 -20.98
N PHE A 37 -27.99 -26.56 -21.32
CA PHE A 37 -29.36 -26.66 -20.82
C PHE A 37 -30.03 -28.01 -21.10
N ALA A 38 -29.92 -28.50 -22.34
CA ALA A 38 -30.37 -29.83 -22.73
C ALA A 38 -29.44 -30.39 -23.81
N MET A 39 -28.48 -31.24 -23.42
CA MET A 39 -27.44 -31.75 -24.31
C MET A 39 -27.98 -32.69 -25.41
N LEU A 40 -29.09 -33.38 -25.14
CA LEU A 40 -29.66 -34.33 -26.09
C LEU A 40 -30.17 -33.59 -27.34
N GLY A 41 -29.58 -33.87 -28.50
CA GLY A 41 -29.95 -33.25 -29.77
C GLY A 41 -29.46 -31.82 -29.96
N MET A 42 -28.58 -31.33 -29.08
CA MET A 42 -27.98 -30.00 -29.25
C MET A 42 -26.97 -30.00 -30.42
N PRO A 43 -27.08 -29.06 -31.38
CA PRO A 43 -26.11 -28.96 -32.46
C PRO A 43 -24.79 -28.40 -31.92
N ASP A 44 -23.75 -29.23 -31.83
CA ASP A 44 -22.38 -28.82 -31.45
C ASP A 44 -21.50 -28.69 -32.72
N PRO A 45 -21.23 -27.46 -33.20
CA PRO A 45 -20.38 -27.23 -34.38
C PRO A 45 -18.93 -27.71 -34.23
N GLY A 46 -18.49 -28.02 -33.00
CA GLY A 46 -17.18 -28.59 -32.70
C GLY A 46 -17.09 -30.11 -32.82
N ARG A 47 -18.24 -30.78 -32.91
CA ARG A 47 -18.35 -32.24 -32.91
C ARG A 47 -19.23 -32.80 -34.04
N ASP A 48 -20.11 -31.97 -34.61
CA ASP A 48 -20.96 -32.29 -35.76
C ASP A 48 -20.68 -31.31 -36.91
N GLU A 49 -20.20 -31.84 -38.02
CA GLU A 49 -19.87 -31.07 -39.23
C GLU A 49 -21.11 -30.42 -39.89
N ASN A 50 -22.30 -30.93 -39.61
CA ASN A 50 -23.56 -30.40 -40.14
C ASN A 50 -24.18 -29.33 -39.22
N ALA A 51 -23.70 -29.22 -37.99
CA ALA A 51 -24.16 -28.23 -37.03
C ALA A 51 -23.55 -26.85 -37.34
N THR A 52 -24.41 -25.85 -37.49
CA THR A 52 -23.99 -24.46 -37.75
C THR A 52 -24.14 -23.58 -36.51
N LEU A 53 -23.28 -22.56 -36.41
CA LEU A 53 -23.41 -21.52 -35.37
C LEU A 53 -24.76 -20.78 -35.42
N THR A 54 -25.39 -20.71 -36.59
CA THR A 54 -26.74 -20.12 -36.72
C THR A 54 -27.80 -21.01 -36.09
N GLN A 55 -27.77 -22.32 -36.34
CA GLN A 55 -28.71 -23.26 -35.73
C GLN A 55 -28.58 -23.27 -34.21
N LEU A 56 -27.35 -23.33 -33.69
CA LEU A 56 -27.10 -23.25 -32.25
C LEU A 56 -27.55 -21.90 -31.66
N GLY A 57 -27.29 -20.80 -32.37
CA GLY A 57 -27.76 -19.48 -31.97
C GLY A 57 -29.30 -19.39 -31.90
N HIS A 58 -30.00 -19.88 -32.93
CA HIS A 58 -31.46 -19.94 -32.94
C HIS A 58 -32.01 -20.82 -31.82
N TYR A 59 -31.39 -21.97 -31.56
CA TYR A 59 -31.76 -22.82 -30.44
C TYR A 59 -31.64 -22.08 -29.11
N LEU A 60 -30.56 -21.34 -28.88
CA LEU A 60 -30.40 -20.57 -27.63
C LEU A 60 -31.38 -19.40 -27.54
N ASP A 61 -31.64 -18.71 -28.65
CA ASP A 61 -32.47 -17.50 -28.70
C ASP A 61 -33.97 -17.78 -28.80
N GLU A 62 -34.42 -19.04 -28.93
CA GLU A 62 -35.84 -19.39 -29.10
C GLU A 62 -36.75 -18.75 -28.02
N PRO A 63 -36.43 -18.81 -26.71
CA PRO A 63 -37.25 -18.13 -25.69
C PRO A 63 -37.24 -16.60 -25.83
N VAL A 64 -36.13 -16.02 -26.31
CA VAL A 64 -36.01 -14.58 -26.55
C VAL A 64 -36.92 -14.16 -27.70
N SER A 65 -36.90 -14.94 -28.80
CA SER A 65 -37.71 -14.73 -29.99
C SER A 65 -39.20 -14.84 -29.67
N LEU A 66 -39.64 -15.89 -28.97
CA LEU A 66 -41.03 -16.08 -28.56
C LEU A 66 -41.51 -14.90 -27.70
N ARG A 67 -40.73 -14.56 -26.66
CA ARG A 67 -41.08 -13.46 -25.77
C ARG A 67 -41.17 -12.12 -26.50
N ASN A 68 -40.22 -11.81 -27.38
CA ASN A 68 -40.20 -10.55 -28.12
C ASN A 68 -41.32 -10.48 -29.19
N GLY A 69 -41.81 -11.63 -29.65
CA GLY A 69 -42.96 -11.72 -30.55
C GLY A 69 -44.31 -11.52 -29.87
N GLU A 70 -44.43 -11.92 -28.59
CA GLU A 70 -45.72 -11.98 -27.89
C GLU A 70 -45.92 -10.89 -26.81
N PHE A 71 -44.84 -10.34 -26.22
CA PHE A 71 -44.96 -9.53 -25.00
C PHE A 71 -44.11 -8.25 -24.98
N GLY A 72 -44.76 -7.14 -24.64
CA GLY A 72 -44.13 -5.95 -24.04
C GLY A 72 -42.96 -5.32 -24.81
N LYS A 73 -42.04 -4.70 -24.08
CA LYS A 73 -40.83 -4.09 -24.64
C LYS A 73 -39.82 -5.20 -25.01
N PRO A 74 -39.32 -5.24 -26.25
CA PRO A 74 -38.33 -6.22 -26.67
C PRO A 74 -37.09 -6.19 -25.78
N VAL A 75 -36.56 -7.37 -25.47
CA VAL A 75 -35.25 -7.49 -24.82
C VAL A 75 -34.17 -7.66 -25.85
N THR A 76 -33.27 -6.70 -25.83
CA THR A 76 -32.17 -6.56 -26.77
C THR A 76 -30.85 -7.00 -26.14
N ASP A 77 -30.67 -6.79 -24.84
CA ASP A 77 -29.53 -7.20 -24.01
C ASP A 77 -29.67 -8.65 -23.51
N HIS A 78 -29.96 -9.60 -24.41
CA HIS A 78 -30.32 -10.95 -24.04
C HIS A 78 -29.11 -11.87 -23.77
N VAL A 79 -27.89 -11.50 -24.16
CA VAL A 79 -26.72 -12.40 -24.08
C VAL A 79 -25.97 -12.23 -22.76
N TRP A 80 -25.82 -13.32 -22.02
CA TRP A 80 -24.98 -13.42 -20.83
C TRP A 80 -23.73 -14.26 -21.14
N HIS A 81 -22.56 -13.75 -20.76
CA HIS A 81 -21.27 -14.39 -21.03
C HIS A 81 -20.41 -14.43 -19.77
N CYS A 82 -19.90 -15.62 -19.44
CA CYS A 82 -19.02 -15.85 -18.30
C CYS A 82 -17.88 -16.80 -18.69
N PRO A 83 -16.72 -16.27 -19.14
CA PRO A 83 -15.47 -17.03 -19.12
C PRO A 83 -15.13 -17.50 -17.71
N VAL A 84 -14.65 -18.73 -17.62
CA VAL A 84 -14.17 -19.37 -16.39
C VAL A 84 -12.80 -19.97 -16.67
N ARG A 85 -11.81 -19.61 -15.86
CA ARG A 85 -10.41 -20.02 -16.05
C ARG A 85 -9.80 -20.56 -14.76
N ALA A 86 -9.06 -21.67 -14.86
CA ALA A 86 -8.20 -22.22 -13.82
C ALA A 86 -6.87 -21.46 -13.76
N ALA A 87 -6.18 -21.46 -12.61
CA ALA A 87 -4.85 -20.86 -12.57
C ALA A 87 -3.86 -21.70 -13.41
N PRO A 88 -2.80 -21.11 -13.99
CA PRO A 88 -1.81 -21.87 -14.76
C PRO A 88 -1.12 -22.98 -13.94
N GLU A 89 -1.07 -22.82 -12.62
CA GLU A 89 -0.49 -23.81 -11.71
C GLU A 89 -1.51 -24.88 -11.24
N ASP A 90 -2.78 -24.73 -11.58
CA ASP A 90 -3.81 -25.72 -11.26
C ASP A 90 -3.67 -26.95 -12.15
N ARG A 91 -4.12 -28.10 -11.64
CA ARG A 91 -4.21 -29.32 -12.45
C ARG A 91 -5.17 -29.13 -13.64
N HIS A 92 -4.95 -29.91 -14.69
CA HIS A 92 -5.91 -30.02 -15.78
C HIS A 92 -7.25 -30.59 -15.30
N LEU A 93 -8.33 -30.08 -15.88
CA LEU A 93 -9.69 -30.50 -15.65
C LEU A 93 -10.22 -31.21 -16.90
N SER A 94 -10.91 -32.33 -16.70
CA SER A 94 -11.62 -33.06 -17.75
C SER A 94 -12.89 -32.33 -18.20
N ASP A 95 -13.45 -32.71 -19.34
CA ASP A 95 -14.70 -32.12 -19.84
C ASP A 95 -15.86 -32.32 -18.87
N ALA A 96 -15.92 -33.49 -18.21
CA ALA A 96 -16.91 -33.77 -17.18
C ALA A 96 -16.80 -32.80 -16.00
N GLU A 97 -15.58 -32.58 -15.49
CA GLU A 97 -15.34 -31.62 -14.39
C GLU A 97 -15.66 -30.19 -14.82
N TRP A 98 -15.27 -29.80 -16.04
CA TRP A 98 -15.65 -28.50 -16.61
C TRP A 98 -17.16 -28.33 -16.75
N GLY A 99 -17.87 -29.39 -17.14
CA GLY A 99 -19.33 -29.41 -17.21
C GLY A 99 -19.98 -29.22 -15.84
N GLU A 100 -19.51 -29.93 -14.81
CA GLU A 100 -19.97 -29.77 -13.43
C GLU A 100 -19.70 -28.34 -12.90
N ILE A 101 -18.52 -27.78 -13.18
CA ILE A 101 -18.16 -26.40 -12.86
C ILE A 101 -19.12 -25.42 -13.52
N ALA A 102 -19.40 -25.59 -14.80
CA ALA A 102 -20.32 -24.72 -15.54
C ALA A 102 -21.74 -24.77 -14.95
N GLN A 103 -22.23 -25.98 -14.63
CA GLN A 103 -23.53 -26.19 -14.00
C GLN A 103 -23.64 -25.45 -12.66
N ARG A 104 -22.62 -25.56 -11.79
CA ARG A 104 -22.58 -24.84 -10.50
C ARG A 104 -22.59 -23.32 -10.70
N ILE A 105 -21.90 -22.83 -11.72
CA ILE A 105 -21.83 -21.39 -12.02
C ILE A 105 -23.16 -20.84 -12.53
N VAL A 106 -23.85 -21.53 -13.46
CA VAL A 106 -25.16 -21.06 -13.95
C VAL A 106 -26.24 -21.14 -12.87
N GLN A 107 -26.18 -22.13 -11.98
CA GLN A 107 -27.05 -22.22 -10.80
C GLN A 107 -26.80 -21.04 -9.85
N ALA A 108 -25.55 -20.76 -9.50
CA ALA A 108 -25.19 -19.64 -8.63
C ALA A 108 -25.54 -18.27 -9.25
N ALA A 109 -25.38 -18.13 -10.56
CA ALA A 109 -25.76 -16.92 -11.29
C ALA A 109 -27.29 -16.69 -11.28
N GLY A 110 -28.08 -17.75 -11.14
CA GLY A 110 -29.54 -17.73 -11.28
C GLY A 110 -30.01 -17.84 -12.74
N ILE A 111 -29.13 -18.28 -13.64
CA ILE A 111 -29.41 -18.54 -15.06
C ILE A 111 -30.24 -19.81 -15.19
N ALA A 112 -29.78 -20.90 -14.57
CA ALA A 112 -30.46 -22.19 -14.52
C ALA A 112 -30.43 -22.72 -13.08
N PRO A 113 -31.37 -22.29 -12.21
CA PRO A 113 -31.46 -22.78 -10.83
C PRO A 113 -31.60 -24.30 -10.76
N ALA A 114 -31.13 -24.92 -9.68
CA ALA A 114 -31.23 -26.36 -9.51
C ALA A 114 -32.70 -26.80 -9.44
N GLY A 115 -33.07 -27.82 -10.23
CA GLY A 115 -34.45 -28.34 -10.29
C GLY A 115 -35.44 -27.44 -11.04
N ASP A 116 -34.97 -26.45 -11.79
CA ASP A 116 -35.80 -25.53 -12.57
C ASP A 116 -35.65 -25.79 -14.07
N ASP A 117 -36.52 -26.65 -14.59
CA ASP A 117 -36.55 -27.03 -16.01
C ASP A 117 -36.98 -25.89 -16.93
N LEU A 118 -37.46 -24.77 -16.38
CA LEU A 118 -37.83 -23.56 -17.12
C LEU A 118 -36.73 -22.48 -17.04
N GLY A 119 -35.49 -22.86 -16.70
CA GLY A 119 -34.34 -21.98 -16.69
C GLY A 119 -34.04 -21.31 -18.04
N CYS A 120 -33.04 -20.44 -18.07
CA CYS A 120 -32.53 -19.91 -19.32
C CYS A 120 -31.74 -20.97 -20.08
N ARG A 121 -31.78 -20.93 -21.42
CA ARG A 121 -30.91 -21.76 -22.26
C ARG A 121 -29.47 -21.30 -22.14
N TRP A 122 -28.56 -22.26 -22.02
CA TRP A 122 -27.13 -22.02 -21.84
C TRP A 122 -26.29 -23.16 -22.39
N ILE A 123 -25.03 -22.86 -22.69
CA ILE A 123 -23.97 -23.82 -23.05
C ILE A 123 -22.65 -23.41 -22.40
N ALA A 124 -21.78 -24.40 -22.18
CA ALA A 124 -20.39 -24.21 -21.85
C ALA A 124 -19.53 -24.76 -22.99
N VAL A 125 -18.73 -23.88 -23.59
CA VAL A 125 -17.80 -24.23 -24.67
C VAL A 125 -16.39 -24.28 -24.08
N ARG A 126 -15.74 -25.44 -24.20
CA ARG A 126 -14.30 -25.59 -23.94
C ARG A 126 -13.57 -25.42 -25.27
N HIS A 127 -12.46 -24.68 -25.24
CA HIS A 127 -11.68 -24.37 -26.43
C HIS A 127 -10.18 -24.23 -26.13
N ALA A 128 -9.80 -24.46 -24.86
CA ALA A 128 -8.45 -24.52 -24.33
C ALA A 128 -8.41 -25.43 -23.09
N ASP A 129 -7.21 -25.72 -22.59
CA ASP A 129 -7.03 -26.62 -21.44
C ASP A 129 -7.38 -26.00 -20.10
N ASP A 130 -7.19 -24.69 -19.97
CA ASP A 130 -7.30 -23.97 -18.70
C ASP A 130 -8.60 -23.17 -18.57
N HIS A 131 -9.45 -23.13 -19.60
CA HIS A 131 -10.68 -22.33 -19.54
C HIS A 131 -11.85 -22.82 -20.42
N ILE A 132 -13.04 -22.41 -19.99
CA ILE A 132 -14.31 -22.54 -20.72
C ILE A 132 -15.00 -21.17 -20.83
N HIS A 133 -15.92 -21.07 -21.78
CA HIS A 133 -16.85 -19.96 -21.90
C HIS A 133 -18.28 -20.44 -21.70
N ILE A 134 -18.96 -19.86 -20.71
CA ILE A 134 -20.39 -20.09 -20.52
C ILE A 134 -21.16 -18.98 -21.25
N LEU A 135 -22.03 -19.37 -22.16
CA LEU A 135 -22.97 -18.51 -22.87
C LEU A 135 -24.38 -18.89 -22.41
N ALA A 136 -25.19 -17.89 -22.06
CA ALA A 136 -26.61 -18.10 -21.80
C ALA A 136 -27.45 -16.97 -22.41
N THR A 137 -28.71 -17.25 -22.68
CA THR A 137 -29.70 -16.19 -22.88
C THR A 137 -30.24 -15.73 -21.53
N THR A 138 -30.79 -14.51 -21.46
CA THR A 138 -31.37 -13.93 -20.25
C THR A 138 -32.89 -13.87 -20.32
N VAL A 139 -33.47 -14.81 -21.07
CA VAL A 139 -34.90 -15.09 -21.13
C VAL A 139 -35.09 -16.57 -20.86
N ARG A 140 -35.97 -16.88 -19.92
CA ARG A 140 -36.34 -18.24 -19.49
C ARG A 140 -37.33 -18.86 -20.45
N GLU A 141 -37.52 -20.18 -20.39
CA GLU A 141 -38.59 -20.86 -21.17
C GLU A 141 -39.99 -20.29 -20.85
N ASP A 142 -40.19 -19.76 -19.64
CA ASP A 142 -41.43 -19.10 -19.22
C ASP A 142 -41.53 -17.59 -19.60
N GLY A 143 -40.58 -17.08 -20.39
CA GLY A 143 -40.53 -15.69 -20.84
C GLY A 143 -40.09 -14.67 -19.79
N ARG A 144 -39.83 -15.05 -18.54
CA ARG A 144 -39.31 -14.13 -17.51
C ARG A 144 -37.79 -13.92 -17.67
N ARG A 145 -37.26 -12.83 -17.09
CA ARG A 145 -35.81 -12.62 -16.96
C ARG A 145 -35.28 -13.22 -15.66
N PRO A 146 -34.07 -13.81 -15.65
CA PRO A 146 -33.43 -14.30 -14.44
C PRO A 146 -33.05 -13.13 -13.51
N LYS A 147 -32.99 -13.41 -12.20
CA LYS A 147 -32.57 -12.43 -11.18
C LYS A 147 -31.04 -12.35 -11.12
N LEU A 148 -30.46 -11.50 -11.98
CA LEU A 148 -29.00 -11.34 -12.09
C LEU A 148 -28.37 -10.39 -11.07
N HIS A 149 -29.18 -9.72 -10.24
CA HIS A 149 -28.66 -8.89 -9.15
C HIS A 149 -27.75 -9.73 -8.23
N ASP A 150 -26.58 -9.18 -7.90
CA ASP A 150 -25.51 -9.83 -7.13
C ASP A 150 -25.01 -11.19 -7.65
N SER A 151 -25.32 -11.54 -8.90
CA SER A 151 -24.86 -12.80 -9.51
C SER A 151 -23.34 -12.97 -9.44
N GLY A 152 -22.56 -11.89 -9.61
CA GLY A 152 -21.11 -11.93 -9.47
C GLY A 152 -20.62 -12.33 -8.06
N LEU A 153 -21.34 -11.96 -6.99
CA LEU A 153 -21.00 -12.39 -5.63
C LEU A 153 -21.31 -13.88 -5.45
N ARG A 154 -22.49 -14.32 -5.87
CA ARG A 154 -22.92 -15.73 -5.78
C ARG A 154 -22.00 -16.64 -6.59
N VAL A 155 -21.65 -16.25 -7.82
CA VAL A 155 -20.70 -16.97 -8.67
C VAL A 155 -19.31 -16.99 -8.04
N GLY A 156 -18.85 -15.86 -7.47
CA GLY A 156 -17.58 -15.78 -6.78
C GLY A 156 -17.48 -16.74 -5.59
N ASP A 157 -18.55 -16.82 -4.78
CA ASP A 157 -18.68 -17.76 -3.66
C ASP A 157 -18.71 -19.21 -4.16
N ALA A 158 -19.45 -19.51 -5.23
CA ALA A 158 -19.44 -20.83 -5.86
C ALA A 158 -18.05 -21.23 -6.36
N CYS A 159 -17.28 -20.31 -6.95
CA CYS A 159 -15.89 -20.56 -7.32
C CYS A 159 -15.00 -20.89 -6.11
N ARG A 160 -15.25 -20.33 -4.92
CA ARG A 160 -14.47 -20.67 -3.72
C ARG A 160 -14.71 -22.12 -3.29
N GLU A 161 -15.96 -22.56 -3.35
CA GLU A 161 -16.30 -23.96 -3.05
C GLU A 161 -15.75 -24.91 -4.12
N ILE A 162 -15.85 -24.56 -5.41
CA ILE A 162 -15.24 -25.34 -6.50
C ILE A 162 -13.73 -25.52 -6.28
N GLU A 163 -13.01 -24.45 -5.93
CA GLU A 163 -11.57 -24.56 -5.67
C GLU A 163 -11.26 -25.49 -4.51
N LYS A 164 -12.11 -25.51 -3.47
CA LYS A 164 -11.97 -26.45 -2.36
C LYS A 164 -12.21 -27.89 -2.80
N ASP A 165 -13.28 -28.13 -3.54
CA ASP A 165 -13.74 -29.47 -3.93
C ASP A 165 -12.78 -30.14 -4.93
N TYR A 166 -12.27 -29.38 -5.91
CA TYR A 166 -11.36 -29.90 -6.94
C TYR A 166 -9.87 -29.76 -6.59
N GLY A 167 -9.55 -29.25 -5.40
CA GLY A 167 -8.16 -29.06 -4.94
C GLY A 167 -7.38 -28.00 -5.73
N LEU A 168 -8.07 -26.97 -6.22
CA LEU A 168 -7.49 -25.89 -7.01
C LEU A 168 -6.96 -24.76 -6.12
N ARG A 169 -6.19 -23.84 -6.72
CA ARG A 169 -5.68 -22.64 -6.07
C ARG A 169 -6.82 -21.84 -5.45
N ARG A 170 -6.80 -21.79 -4.11
CA ARG A 170 -7.76 -21.03 -3.31
C ARG A 170 -7.43 -19.55 -3.33
N LEU A 171 -8.25 -18.73 -3.99
CA LEU A 171 -8.12 -17.27 -3.91
C LEU A 171 -8.87 -16.74 -2.69
N LYS A 172 -8.29 -15.71 -2.07
CA LYS A 172 -8.92 -14.94 -1.00
C LYS A 172 -10.14 -14.20 -1.54
N LYS A 173 -11.22 -14.14 -0.75
CA LYS A 173 -12.45 -13.41 -1.11
C LYS A 173 -12.15 -11.92 -1.38
N GLY A 174 -12.87 -11.34 -2.34
CA GLY A 174 -12.81 -9.91 -2.60
C GLY A 174 -13.44 -9.12 -1.45
N ASP A 175 -12.74 -8.10 -0.96
CA ASP A 175 -13.13 -7.27 0.19
C ASP A 175 -13.54 -5.83 -0.21
N ARG A 176 -13.69 -5.58 -1.52
CA ARG A 176 -14.03 -4.28 -2.12
C ARG A 176 -13.07 -3.14 -1.81
N THR A 177 -11.91 -3.41 -1.22
CA THR A 177 -10.85 -2.39 -1.08
C THR A 177 -9.93 -2.40 -2.30
N GLY A 178 -10.25 -3.25 -3.29
CA GLY A 178 -9.62 -3.53 -4.59
C GLY A 178 -9.07 -2.30 -5.29
N GLU A 179 -7.81 -2.33 -5.74
CA GLU A 179 -7.50 -1.54 -6.93
C GLU A 179 -8.32 -2.11 -8.10
N ARG A 180 -8.68 -1.23 -9.04
CA ARG A 180 -9.30 -1.68 -10.28
C ARG A 180 -8.23 -2.44 -11.06
N ARG A 181 -8.45 -3.74 -11.28
CA ARG A 181 -7.58 -4.51 -12.19
C ARG A 181 -7.62 -3.85 -13.58
N PRO A 182 -6.45 -3.62 -14.20
CA PRO A 182 -6.40 -3.13 -15.56
C PRO A 182 -7.22 -4.03 -16.49
N THR A 183 -7.96 -3.40 -17.39
CA THR A 183 -8.66 -4.10 -18.46
C THR A 183 -7.66 -4.57 -19.50
N GLN A 184 -8.03 -5.61 -20.25
CA GLN A 184 -7.21 -6.10 -21.36
C GLN A 184 -6.90 -5.00 -22.38
N ALA A 185 -7.86 -4.09 -22.64
CA ALA A 185 -7.65 -2.95 -23.52
C ALA A 185 -6.58 -1.98 -22.97
N GLU A 186 -6.58 -1.70 -21.67
CA GLU A 186 -5.55 -0.87 -21.01
C GLU A 186 -4.17 -1.55 -21.09
N MET A 187 -4.10 -2.86 -20.85
CA MET A 187 -2.86 -3.65 -20.95
C MET A 187 -2.31 -3.70 -22.37
N HIS A 188 -3.16 -3.99 -23.37
CA HIS A 188 -2.78 -4.01 -24.77
C HIS A 188 -2.35 -2.62 -25.25
N LYS A 189 -3.03 -1.56 -24.79
CA LYS A 189 -2.63 -0.19 -25.09
C LYS A 189 -1.24 0.11 -24.53
N ALA A 190 -0.98 -0.23 -23.26
CA ALA A 190 0.34 -0.05 -22.65
C ALA A 190 1.42 -0.78 -23.44
N LYS A 191 1.21 -2.08 -23.75
CA LYS A 191 2.14 -2.88 -24.56
C LYS A 191 2.40 -2.26 -25.94
N ARG A 192 1.34 -1.85 -26.65
CA ARG A 192 1.45 -1.23 -27.98
C ARG A 192 2.23 0.09 -27.95
N LEU A 193 2.12 0.85 -26.87
CA LEU A 193 2.83 2.12 -26.69
C LEU A 193 4.19 1.95 -26.01
N GLY A 194 4.63 0.71 -25.75
CA GLY A 194 5.92 0.42 -25.09
C GLY A 194 5.97 0.87 -23.63
N TRP A 195 4.83 1.00 -22.97
CA TRP A 195 4.75 1.41 -21.57
C TRP A 195 4.88 0.21 -20.64
N GLU A 196 5.73 0.34 -19.62
CA GLU A 196 5.88 -0.67 -18.55
C GLU A 196 4.60 -0.87 -17.74
N GLN A 197 3.82 0.21 -17.57
CA GLN A 197 2.60 0.23 -16.79
C GLN A 197 1.43 0.80 -17.58
N THR A 198 0.22 0.37 -17.24
CA THR A 198 -1.01 1.01 -17.73
C THR A 198 -1.14 2.44 -17.23
N SER A 199 -1.86 3.27 -17.97
CA SER A 199 -2.05 4.69 -17.62
C SER A 199 -2.62 4.90 -16.20
N PRO A 200 -3.68 4.18 -15.75
CA PRO A 200 -4.15 4.31 -14.37
C PRO A 200 -3.12 3.91 -13.30
N ALA A 201 -2.36 2.82 -13.51
CA ALA A 201 -1.35 2.37 -12.55
C ALA A 201 -0.19 3.38 -12.45
N TRP A 202 0.28 3.88 -13.60
CA TRP A 202 1.30 4.94 -13.63
C TRP A 202 0.83 6.22 -12.94
N LEU A 203 -0.43 6.62 -13.16
CA LEU A 203 -1.03 7.78 -12.48
C LEU A 203 -1.15 7.56 -10.97
N GLU A 204 -1.51 6.35 -10.53
CA GLU A 204 -1.56 6.01 -9.11
C GLU A 204 -0.19 6.19 -8.45
N ASP A 205 0.86 5.62 -9.03
CA ASP A 205 2.24 5.76 -8.54
C ASP A 205 2.65 7.23 -8.44
N ARG A 206 2.42 8.04 -9.49
CA ARG A 206 2.80 9.46 -9.48
C ARG A 206 2.01 10.27 -8.46
N ILE A 207 0.70 10.04 -8.32
CA ILE A 207 -0.12 10.75 -7.34
C ILE A 207 0.33 10.39 -5.93
N ARG A 208 0.58 9.11 -5.64
CA ARG A 208 1.06 8.69 -4.32
C ARG A 208 2.42 9.29 -3.98
N ALA A 209 3.35 9.31 -4.93
CA ALA A 209 4.66 9.93 -4.78
C ALA A 209 4.60 11.45 -4.51
N ALA A 210 3.58 12.14 -5.02
CA ALA A 210 3.40 13.57 -4.82
C ALA A 210 2.78 13.94 -3.47
N ILE A 211 2.03 13.05 -2.82
CA ILE A 211 1.33 13.33 -1.54
C ILE A 211 2.27 13.91 -0.47
N PRO A 212 3.45 13.32 -0.18
CA PRO A 212 4.38 13.84 0.83
C PRO A 212 4.98 15.21 0.53
N HIS A 213 4.75 15.80 -0.65
CA HIS A 213 5.29 17.11 -1.03
C HIS A 213 4.32 18.28 -0.76
N THR A 214 3.08 17.99 -0.34
CA THR A 214 1.99 18.98 -0.37
C THR A 214 1.15 18.95 0.90
N LYS A 215 0.45 20.06 1.19
CA LYS A 215 -0.39 20.22 2.38
C LYS A 215 -1.87 20.39 2.08
N THR A 216 -2.22 20.66 0.83
CA THR A 216 -3.61 20.84 0.38
C THR A 216 -3.84 20.10 -0.93
N ALA A 217 -5.12 19.81 -1.25
CA ALA A 217 -5.45 19.17 -2.51
C ALA A 217 -5.06 20.05 -3.71
N GLU A 218 -5.20 21.37 -3.60
CA GLU A 218 -4.80 22.34 -4.62
C GLU A 218 -3.30 22.33 -4.87
N GLU A 219 -2.48 22.33 -3.81
CA GLU A 219 -1.02 22.19 -3.93
C GLU A 219 -0.65 20.87 -4.59
N LEU A 220 -1.31 19.77 -4.23
CA LEU A 220 -1.09 18.46 -4.86
C LEU A 220 -1.35 18.51 -6.36
N LEU A 221 -2.47 19.08 -6.80
CA LEU A 221 -2.77 19.19 -8.22
C LEU A 221 -1.75 20.07 -8.95
N ALA A 222 -1.36 21.21 -8.37
CA ALA A 222 -0.35 22.09 -8.96
C ALA A 222 1.04 21.41 -9.03
N TYR A 223 1.42 20.65 -8.01
CA TYR A 223 2.65 19.86 -8.00
C TYR A 223 2.65 18.82 -9.13
N LEU A 224 1.54 18.08 -9.31
CA LEU A 224 1.39 17.10 -10.38
C LEU A 224 1.46 17.76 -11.78
N GLU A 225 0.84 18.93 -11.96
CA GLU A 225 0.94 19.70 -13.21
C GLU A 225 2.39 20.13 -13.50
N ALA A 226 3.10 20.63 -12.48
CA ALA A 226 4.51 21.01 -12.61
C ALA A 226 5.42 19.82 -12.95
N ASP A 227 5.06 18.62 -12.49
CA ASP A 227 5.72 17.35 -12.78
C ASP A 227 5.32 16.75 -14.15
N GLY A 228 4.56 17.50 -14.95
CA GLY A 228 4.20 17.14 -16.32
C GLY A 228 2.97 16.23 -16.43
N ILE A 229 2.23 16.01 -15.36
CA ILE A 229 0.97 15.25 -15.39
C ILE A 229 -0.17 16.19 -15.79
N LEU A 230 -1.01 15.75 -16.71
CA LEU A 230 -2.12 16.58 -17.18
C LEU A 230 -3.26 16.54 -16.17
N ILE A 231 -3.61 17.67 -15.56
CA ILE A 231 -4.71 17.76 -14.60
C ILE A 231 -5.91 18.48 -15.22
N LYS A 232 -7.09 17.97 -14.92
CA LYS A 232 -8.37 18.60 -15.22
C LYS A 232 -9.15 18.80 -13.92
N ALA A 233 -9.03 19.98 -13.33
CA ALA A 233 -9.81 20.38 -12.17
C ALA A 233 -11.27 20.66 -12.56
N ARG A 234 -12.21 20.20 -11.74
CA ARG A 234 -13.63 20.55 -11.82
C ARG A 234 -13.92 21.54 -10.70
N ARG A 235 -14.35 22.75 -11.04
CA ARG A 235 -14.69 23.80 -10.08
C ARG A 235 -16.18 24.11 -10.06
N GLY A 236 -16.67 24.51 -8.90
CA GLY A 236 -18.03 25.04 -8.73
C GLY A 236 -18.12 26.49 -9.21
N PRO A 237 -19.34 27.07 -9.26
CA PRO A 237 -19.54 28.49 -9.56
C PRO A 237 -18.80 29.43 -8.60
N SER A 238 -18.60 28.99 -7.35
CA SER A 238 -17.84 29.70 -6.31
C SER A 238 -16.31 29.67 -6.51
N GLY A 239 -15.80 28.85 -7.44
CA GLY A 239 -14.38 28.60 -7.63
C GLY A 239 -13.83 27.40 -6.85
N ASP A 240 -14.61 26.86 -5.91
CA ASP A 240 -14.22 25.72 -5.07
C ASP A 240 -13.91 24.47 -5.91
N LEU A 241 -12.89 23.73 -5.50
CA LEU A 241 -12.52 22.47 -6.14
C LEU A 241 -13.55 21.39 -5.77
N LEU A 242 -14.27 20.88 -6.79
CA LEU A 242 -15.31 19.85 -6.63
C LEU A 242 -14.84 18.47 -7.10
N GLY A 243 -13.76 18.40 -7.86
CA GLY A 243 -13.16 17.15 -8.31
C GLY A 243 -11.96 17.39 -9.21
N TYR A 244 -11.28 16.30 -9.58
CA TYR A 244 -10.20 16.33 -10.55
C TYR A 244 -10.17 15.05 -11.38
N ALA A 245 -9.51 15.13 -12.53
CA ALA A 245 -9.08 13.98 -13.29
C ALA A 245 -7.64 14.18 -13.74
N ALA A 246 -6.84 13.11 -13.76
CA ALA A 246 -5.45 13.13 -14.17
C ALA A 246 -5.26 12.34 -15.48
N GLY A 247 -4.35 12.78 -16.32
CA GLY A 247 -4.04 12.17 -17.60
C GLY A 247 -2.53 11.92 -17.72
N ARG A 248 -2.16 10.70 -18.14
CA ARG A 248 -0.79 10.41 -18.53
C ARG A 248 -0.51 11.12 -19.87
N PRO A 249 0.57 11.91 -19.99
CA PRO A 249 0.91 12.57 -21.25
C PRO A 249 1.00 11.57 -22.41
N GLY A 250 0.37 11.91 -23.54
CA GLY A 250 0.36 11.07 -24.74
C GLY A 250 -0.65 9.91 -24.69
N ASP A 251 -1.45 9.78 -23.63
CA ASP A 251 -2.52 8.79 -23.55
C ASP A 251 -3.78 9.26 -24.31
N LEU A 252 -3.76 9.07 -25.64
CA LEU A 252 -4.79 9.58 -26.54
C LEU A 252 -5.87 8.55 -26.87
N ASN A 253 -7.11 8.99 -27.07
CA ASN A 253 -8.21 8.15 -27.57
C ASN A 253 -8.11 7.97 -29.10
N SER A 254 -9.07 7.25 -29.70
CA SER A 254 -9.09 7.00 -31.15
C SER A 254 -9.25 8.26 -32.02
N LYS A 255 -9.66 9.38 -31.42
CA LYS A 255 -9.78 10.69 -32.08
C LYS A 255 -8.55 11.59 -31.86
N GLY A 256 -7.52 11.09 -31.18
CA GLY A 256 -6.32 11.87 -30.84
C GLY A 256 -6.50 12.80 -29.64
N GLU A 257 -7.58 12.67 -28.86
CA GLU A 257 -7.84 13.52 -27.69
C GLU A 257 -7.26 12.88 -26.41
N GLN A 258 -6.78 13.70 -25.48
CA GLN A 258 -6.23 13.24 -24.20
C GLN A 258 -7.29 12.49 -23.37
N ILE A 259 -6.89 11.34 -22.82
CA ILE A 259 -7.69 10.57 -21.86
C ILE A 259 -7.39 11.06 -20.44
N PHE A 260 -8.46 11.36 -19.70
CA PHE A 260 -8.41 11.72 -18.30
C PHE A 260 -9.10 10.68 -17.43
N HIS A 261 -8.46 10.31 -16.33
CA HIS A 261 -8.97 9.38 -15.33
C HIS A 261 -9.38 10.16 -14.07
N PRO A 262 -10.68 10.16 -13.70
CA PRO A 262 -11.11 10.71 -12.41
C PRO A 262 -10.43 9.97 -11.26
N GLY A 263 -10.13 10.66 -10.15
CA GLY A 263 -9.44 10.05 -9.00
C GLY A 263 -10.03 8.70 -8.54
N LYS A 264 -11.37 8.58 -8.50
CA LYS A 264 -12.08 7.33 -8.16
C LYS A 264 -11.76 6.15 -9.13
N ARG A 265 -11.48 6.44 -10.39
CA ARG A 265 -11.11 5.43 -11.41
C ARG A 265 -9.63 5.06 -11.36
N ILE A 266 -8.79 5.90 -10.76
CA ILE A 266 -7.37 5.59 -10.48
C ILE A 266 -7.34 4.68 -9.24
N ALA A 267 -7.70 5.21 -8.07
CA ALA A 267 -7.87 4.42 -6.85
C ALA A 267 -8.98 4.98 -5.94
N PRO A 268 -9.70 4.13 -5.18
CA PRO A 268 -10.82 4.57 -4.34
C PRO A 268 -10.44 5.61 -3.29
N ASP A 269 -9.20 5.58 -2.79
CA ASP A 269 -8.65 6.49 -1.78
C ASP A 269 -8.10 7.81 -2.35
N LEU A 270 -7.96 7.92 -3.67
CA LEU A 270 -7.46 9.12 -4.36
C LEU A 270 -8.60 10.03 -4.86
N THR A 271 -9.80 9.91 -4.28
CA THR A 271 -10.88 10.87 -4.54
C THR A 271 -10.59 12.20 -3.86
N LEU A 272 -11.07 13.31 -4.44
CA LEU A 272 -10.83 14.64 -3.88
C LEU A 272 -11.19 14.73 -2.38
N PRO A 273 -12.39 14.30 -1.91
CA PRO A 273 -12.73 14.41 -0.49
C PRO A 273 -11.78 13.63 0.44
N ARG A 274 -11.24 12.50 -0.05
CA ARG A 274 -10.27 11.70 0.72
C ARG A 274 -8.87 12.32 0.70
N LEU A 275 -8.48 13.00 -0.37
CA LEU A 275 -7.23 13.76 -0.41
C LEU A 275 -7.31 14.99 0.50
N GLN A 276 -8.42 15.73 0.47
CA GLN A 276 -8.66 16.88 1.34
C GLN A 276 -8.63 16.47 2.81
N ALA A 277 -9.41 15.45 3.20
CA ALA A 277 -9.41 14.94 4.58
C ALA A 277 -8.01 14.51 5.06
N ARG A 278 -7.18 13.96 4.18
CA ARG A 278 -5.83 13.51 4.50
C ARG A 278 -4.83 14.67 4.64
N LEU A 279 -4.88 15.65 3.73
CA LEU A 279 -3.90 16.73 3.59
C LEU A 279 -4.21 17.91 4.52
N GLU A 280 -5.48 18.33 4.59
CA GLU A 280 -5.91 19.57 5.25
C GLU A 280 -6.06 19.43 6.77
N ASN A 281 -5.99 18.21 7.31
CA ASN A 281 -6.04 17.93 8.75
C ASN A 281 -4.70 18.13 9.47
N THR A 282 -3.86 19.03 8.97
CA THR A 282 -2.60 19.41 9.59
C THR A 282 -2.90 20.43 10.69
N VAL A 283 -2.75 20.05 11.96
CA VAL A 283 -2.87 21.02 13.07
C VAL A 283 -1.79 22.09 12.86
N PRO A 284 -2.13 23.39 12.82
CA PRO A 284 -1.14 24.44 12.80
C PRO A 284 -0.27 24.30 14.04
N GLU A 285 1.02 24.03 13.85
CA GLU A 285 1.96 23.95 14.97
C GLU A 285 2.06 25.36 15.56
N GLU A 286 1.60 25.55 16.80
CA GLU A 286 1.51 26.85 17.48
C GLU A 286 2.87 27.56 17.59
N TYR A 287 3.98 26.81 17.47
CA TYR A 287 5.36 27.32 17.50
C TYR A 287 6.30 26.55 16.56
N PRO A 288 6.38 26.89 15.25
CA PRO A 288 7.27 26.23 14.29
C PRO A 288 8.78 26.34 14.64
N THR A 289 9.13 27.30 15.49
CA THR A 289 10.51 27.55 15.94
C THR A 289 10.94 26.62 17.08
N ALA A 290 10.00 25.97 17.79
CA ALA A 290 10.33 25.03 18.86
C ALA A 290 10.94 23.72 18.34
N ARG A 291 10.57 23.27 17.12
CA ARG A 291 11.20 22.14 16.43
C ARG A 291 12.61 22.45 15.93
N ARG A 292 12.88 23.67 15.48
CA ARG A 292 14.22 24.07 14.97
C ARG A 292 15.31 23.98 16.04
N ASN A 293 14.94 24.00 17.32
CA ASN A 293 15.85 23.86 18.45
C ASN A 293 15.97 22.43 18.99
N ARG A 294 15.37 21.41 18.33
CA ARG A 294 15.62 20.00 18.65
C ARG A 294 16.81 19.49 17.81
N PRO A 295 17.84 18.89 18.43
CA PRO A 295 19.02 18.37 17.72
C PRO A 295 18.76 17.10 16.88
N SER A 296 17.49 16.71 16.65
CA SER A 296 17.11 15.48 15.95
C SER A 296 17.03 15.70 14.43
N THR A 297 17.64 14.81 13.65
CA THR A 297 17.50 14.75 12.18
C THR A 297 16.05 14.37 11.77
N PRO A 298 15.61 14.70 10.53
CA PRO A 298 14.29 14.29 10.02
C PRO A 298 14.06 12.76 10.09
N TRP A 299 15.12 11.98 9.87
CA TRP A 299 15.12 10.51 9.98
C TRP A 299 14.79 10.03 11.40
N GLN A 300 15.32 10.72 12.42
CA GLN A 300 15.04 10.40 13.82
C GLN A 300 13.60 10.79 14.20
N GLN A 301 13.13 11.96 13.77
CA GLN A 301 11.75 12.38 14.02
C GLN A 301 10.73 11.41 13.41
N ALA A 302 11.02 10.87 12.23
CA ALA A 302 10.23 9.81 11.62
C ALA A 302 10.22 8.51 12.42
N THR A 303 11.36 8.15 13.02
CA THR A 303 11.45 6.96 13.88
C THR A 303 10.64 7.17 15.17
N ASP A 304 10.77 8.33 15.81
CA ASP A 304 9.99 8.70 17.00
C ASP A 304 8.47 8.69 16.72
N ALA A 305 8.06 9.16 15.53
CA ALA A 305 6.64 9.17 15.13
C ALA A 305 6.05 7.75 14.95
N LEU A 306 6.89 6.73 14.73
CA LEU A 306 6.46 5.33 14.65
C LEU A 306 6.28 4.69 16.03
N ASP A 307 6.91 5.22 17.08
CA ASP A 307 6.78 4.67 18.44
C ASP A 307 5.37 4.88 19.02
N THR A 308 4.66 5.93 18.60
CA THR A 308 3.28 6.18 19.03
C THR A 308 2.26 5.25 18.36
N LEU A 309 2.63 4.62 17.23
CA LEU A 309 1.73 3.77 16.44
C LEU A 309 1.15 2.62 17.27
N HIS A 310 1.87 2.10 18.27
CA HIS A 310 1.35 0.99 19.10
C HIS A 310 0.25 1.38 20.06
N ALA A 311 0.32 2.60 20.61
CA ALA A 311 -0.70 3.08 21.55
C ALA A 311 -2.03 3.33 20.83
N ASP A 312 -1.96 3.78 19.58
CA ASP A 312 -3.12 4.24 18.82
C ASP A 312 -3.85 3.12 18.03
N LEU A 313 -3.35 1.88 18.08
CA LEU A 313 -3.99 0.73 17.41
C LEU A 313 -5.19 0.14 18.18
N ALA A 314 -5.47 0.64 19.39
CA ALA A 314 -6.64 0.23 20.17
C ALA A 314 -7.96 0.78 19.58
N ASP A 315 -7.91 1.96 18.94
CA ASP A 315 -9.04 2.54 18.22
C ASP A 315 -8.92 2.24 16.71
N ASP A 316 -9.98 1.72 16.11
CA ASP A 316 -9.97 1.27 14.72
C ASP A 316 -9.79 2.43 13.72
N SER A 317 -10.34 3.60 14.02
CA SER A 317 -10.29 4.77 13.14
C SER A 317 -8.89 5.39 13.17
N HIS A 318 -8.26 5.43 14.36
CA HIS A 318 -6.87 5.82 14.54
C HIS A 318 -5.94 4.82 13.87
N ALA A 319 -6.11 3.51 14.12
CA ALA A 319 -5.34 2.44 13.49
C ALA A 319 -5.32 2.59 11.96
N GLN A 320 -6.51 2.76 11.35
CA GLN A 320 -6.61 2.93 9.91
C GLN A 320 -5.90 4.20 9.41
N ALA A 321 -5.96 5.30 10.15
CA ALA A 321 -5.25 6.53 9.81
C ALA A 321 -3.72 6.34 9.89
N HIS A 322 -3.22 5.72 10.97
CA HIS A 322 -1.80 5.44 11.15
C HIS A 322 -1.25 4.50 10.07
N ILE A 323 -2.02 3.48 9.66
CA ILE A 323 -1.62 2.59 8.56
C ILE A 323 -1.55 3.34 7.23
N ALA A 324 -2.48 4.26 6.95
CA ALA A 324 -2.37 5.12 5.77
C ALA A 324 -1.13 6.03 5.84
N GLY A 325 -0.89 6.70 6.97
CA GLY A 325 0.28 7.54 7.19
C GLY A 325 1.61 6.78 7.15
N LEU A 326 1.63 5.52 7.57
CA LEU A 326 2.80 4.63 7.43
C LEU A 326 3.17 4.41 5.96
N GLY A 327 2.17 4.23 5.10
CA GLY A 327 2.40 4.13 3.66
C GLY A 327 3.03 5.38 3.05
N GLU A 328 2.57 6.56 3.47
CA GLU A 328 3.16 7.85 3.07
C GLU A 328 4.61 7.99 3.55
N LEU A 329 4.92 7.52 4.76
CA LEU A 329 6.27 7.54 5.31
C LEU A 329 7.22 6.57 4.59
N ILE A 330 6.75 5.38 4.21
CA ILE A 330 7.53 4.43 3.40
C ILE A 330 7.87 5.07 2.05
N GLU A 331 6.89 5.71 1.41
CA GLU A 331 7.08 6.42 0.13
C GLU A 331 8.09 7.57 0.25
N ALA A 332 7.95 8.44 1.25
CA ALA A 332 8.90 9.53 1.51
C ALA A 332 10.33 9.01 1.77
N THR A 333 10.44 7.93 2.54
CA THR A 333 11.73 7.27 2.82
C THR A 333 12.35 6.74 1.54
N ALA A 334 11.56 6.11 0.65
CA ALA A 334 12.05 5.58 -0.62
C ALA A 334 12.61 6.68 -1.55
N GLN A 335 11.99 7.87 -1.57
CA GLN A 335 12.42 8.99 -2.41
C GLN A 335 13.78 9.56 -1.99
N GLN A 336 14.05 9.61 -0.68
CA GLN A 336 15.30 10.15 -0.12
C GLN A 336 16.36 9.07 0.18
N ALA A 337 16.06 7.80 -0.11
CA ALA A 337 16.98 6.71 0.14
C ALA A 337 18.13 6.67 -0.88
N PRO A 338 19.33 6.19 -0.46
CA PRO A 338 20.43 5.85 -1.35
C PRO A 338 20.02 4.85 -2.45
N ASP A 339 20.71 4.90 -3.59
CA ASP A 339 20.36 4.12 -4.80
C ASP A 339 20.32 2.60 -4.56
N ASN A 340 21.15 2.08 -3.66
CA ASN A 340 21.18 0.65 -3.33
C ASN A 340 19.96 0.18 -2.50
N LEU A 341 19.26 1.10 -1.82
CA LEU A 341 18.09 0.79 -0.99
C LEU A 341 16.76 1.15 -1.68
N ARG A 342 16.80 2.12 -2.59
CA ARG A 342 15.62 2.67 -3.27
C ARG A 342 14.72 1.62 -3.93
N PRO A 343 15.23 0.61 -4.68
CA PRO A 343 14.37 -0.36 -5.35
C PRO A 343 13.50 -1.17 -4.39
N GLU A 344 14.09 -1.64 -3.28
CA GLU A 344 13.37 -2.40 -2.25
C GLU A 344 12.35 -1.52 -1.51
N LEU A 345 12.70 -0.28 -1.18
CA LEU A 345 11.77 0.64 -0.51
C LEU A 345 10.59 1.03 -1.42
N GLN A 346 10.82 1.20 -2.72
CA GLN A 346 9.75 1.43 -3.68
C GLN A 346 8.86 0.18 -3.85
N ALA A 347 9.45 -1.01 -3.87
CA ALA A 347 8.69 -2.26 -3.90
C ALA A 347 7.84 -2.43 -2.63
N ALA A 348 8.40 -2.09 -1.46
CA ALA A 348 7.67 -2.05 -0.20
C ALA A 348 6.49 -1.07 -0.24
N SER A 349 6.70 0.17 -0.73
CA SER A 349 5.65 1.19 -0.88
C SER A 349 4.49 0.67 -1.73
N ARG A 350 4.80 0.12 -2.91
CA ARG A 350 3.81 -0.47 -3.84
C ARG A 350 3.07 -1.65 -3.21
N ALA A 351 3.77 -2.58 -2.58
CA ALA A 351 3.15 -3.72 -1.91
C ALA A 351 2.23 -3.25 -0.75
N PHE A 352 2.66 -2.25 0.01
CA PHE A 352 1.92 -1.72 1.15
C PHE A 352 0.70 -0.87 0.76
N ALA A 353 0.62 -0.36 -0.47
CA ALA A 353 -0.50 0.45 -0.96
C ALA A 353 -1.86 -0.20 -0.68
N ARG A 354 -1.93 -1.52 -0.80
CA ARG A 354 -3.14 -2.29 -0.47
C ARG A 354 -3.49 -2.29 1.02
N ALA A 355 -2.50 -2.37 1.91
CA ALA A 355 -2.72 -2.34 3.37
C ALA A 355 -3.31 -1.00 3.83
N GLN A 356 -3.00 0.10 3.13
CA GLN A 356 -3.54 1.44 3.42
C GLN A 356 -5.06 1.55 3.25
N ARG A 357 -5.75 0.54 2.71
CA ARG A 357 -7.17 0.60 2.33
C ARG A 357 -8.00 -0.47 3.05
N SER A 358 -8.90 -0.01 3.92
CA SER A 358 -9.96 -0.85 4.51
C SER A 358 -11.34 -0.20 4.38
N GLN A 359 -12.39 -0.91 4.84
CA GLN A 359 -13.73 -0.34 4.98
C GLN A 359 -13.88 0.49 6.26
N VAL A 360 -12.90 0.47 7.16
CA VAL A 360 -12.86 1.31 8.35
C VAL A 360 -12.64 2.76 7.92
N ARG A 361 -13.42 3.67 8.47
CA ARG A 361 -13.25 5.10 8.22
C ARG A 361 -12.07 5.61 9.06
N ALA A 362 -11.07 6.18 8.40
CA ALA A 362 -9.93 6.77 9.09
C ALA A 362 -10.29 8.09 9.77
N GLU A 363 -9.77 8.31 10.97
CA GLU A 363 -9.68 9.65 11.57
C GLU A 363 -8.32 10.25 11.22
N ASP A 364 -8.25 10.93 10.08
CA ASP A 364 -6.97 11.36 9.48
C ASP A 364 -6.09 12.20 10.40
N ARG A 365 -6.64 12.90 11.40
CA ARG A 365 -5.87 13.69 12.37
C ARG A 365 -4.94 12.83 13.24
N ALA A 366 -5.31 11.60 13.56
CA ALA A 366 -4.50 10.71 14.39
C ALA A 366 -3.09 10.46 13.78
N ALA A 367 -3.00 10.40 12.45
CA ALA A 367 -1.75 10.16 11.74
C ALA A 367 -0.90 11.42 11.45
N HIS A 368 -1.25 12.58 12.03
CA HIS A 368 -0.58 13.84 11.72
C HIS A 368 0.94 13.83 11.97
N ALA A 369 1.40 13.16 13.02
CA ALA A 369 2.83 13.03 13.33
C ALA A 369 3.60 12.30 12.21
N LEU A 370 3.07 11.16 11.75
CA LEU A 370 3.67 10.38 10.65
C LEU A 370 3.70 11.17 9.34
N ARG A 371 2.59 11.82 8.99
CA ARG A 371 2.53 12.62 7.75
C ARG A 371 3.44 13.84 7.79
N SER A 372 3.61 14.45 8.96
CA SER A 372 4.54 15.56 9.13
C SER A 372 5.99 15.08 9.03
N ALA A 373 6.33 13.94 9.63
CA ALA A 373 7.65 13.35 9.48
C ALA A 373 7.96 12.94 8.03
N ALA A 374 6.98 12.39 7.30
CA ALA A 374 7.13 12.09 5.87
C ALA A 374 7.44 13.35 5.05
N ARG A 375 6.71 14.45 5.30
CA ARG A 375 6.98 15.76 4.70
C ARG A 375 8.37 16.30 5.06
N ASP A 376 8.77 16.18 6.33
CA ASP A 376 10.08 16.64 6.81
C ASP A 376 11.22 15.85 6.14
N ILE A 377 11.06 14.54 5.92
CA ILE A 377 11.99 13.74 5.12
C ILE A 377 12.12 14.31 3.72
N VAL A 378 11.01 14.47 3.00
CA VAL A 378 11.04 14.90 1.59
C VAL A 378 11.64 16.29 1.40
N HIS A 379 11.40 17.23 2.32
CA HIS A 379 11.82 18.63 2.15
C HIS A 379 13.13 19.01 2.84
N THR A 380 13.51 18.29 3.89
CA THR A 380 14.61 18.72 4.77
C THR A 380 15.65 17.65 5.03
N ALA A 381 15.41 16.39 4.66
CA ALA A 381 16.43 15.37 4.78
C ALA A 381 17.60 15.70 3.85
N THR A 382 18.75 15.97 4.46
CA THR A 382 20.04 15.82 3.79
C THR A 382 20.44 14.34 3.84
N GLY A 383 21.45 13.97 3.02
CA GLY A 383 21.90 12.58 2.89
C GLY A 383 21.96 11.85 4.24
N PRO A 384 21.32 10.68 4.37
CA PRO A 384 21.10 10.06 5.67
C PRO A 384 22.41 9.71 6.36
N ASP A 385 22.49 9.97 7.67
CA ASP A 385 23.38 9.18 8.52
C ASP A 385 22.93 7.72 8.38
N GLY A 386 23.82 6.85 7.90
CA GLY A 386 23.52 5.44 7.63
C GLY A 386 22.90 4.73 8.83
N SER A 387 23.27 5.13 10.05
CA SER A 387 22.69 4.60 11.28
C SER A 387 21.26 5.09 11.56
N ALA A 388 20.95 6.36 11.26
CA ALA A 388 19.60 6.90 11.42
C ALA A 388 18.62 6.32 10.39
N LEU A 389 19.05 6.13 9.15
CA LEU A 389 18.25 5.48 8.12
C LEU A 389 18.03 3.99 8.44
N ALA A 390 19.07 3.27 8.87
CA ALA A 390 18.93 1.87 9.27
C ALA A 390 17.93 1.69 10.44
N ALA A 391 17.98 2.59 11.43
CA ALA A 391 17.01 2.62 12.53
C ALA A 391 15.57 2.87 12.03
N LEU A 392 15.37 3.85 11.13
CA LEU A 392 14.06 4.12 10.55
C LEU A 392 13.52 2.91 9.78
N ILE A 393 14.33 2.29 8.91
CA ILE A 393 13.88 1.13 8.13
C ILE A 393 13.52 -0.04 9.06
N ALA A 394 14.28 -0.28 10.13
CA ALA A 394 13.94 -1.28 11.14
C ALA A 394 12.62 -0.96 11.88
N ALA A 395 12.35 0.31 12.17
CA ALA A 395 11.08 0.75 12.73
C ALA A 395 9.91 0.56 11.75
N LEU A 396 10.11 0.85 10.45
CA LEU A 396 9.13 0.62 9.39
C LEU A 396 8.80 -0.87 9.23
N VAL A 397 9.80 -1.77 9.27
CA VAL A 397 9.57 -3.23 9.25
C VAL A 397 8.57 -3.63 10.32
N TRP A 398 8.79 -3.17 11.56
CA TRP A 398 7.90 -3.54 12.65
C TRP A 398 6.54 -2.87 12.58
N ALA A 399 6.47 -1.59 12.21
CA ALA A 399 5.20 -0.89 12.03
C ALA A 399 4.35 -1.62 10.97
N ALA A 400 4.97 -2.11 9.89
CA ALA A 400 4.30 -2.91 8.87
C ALA A 400 3.87 -4.31 9.38
N ILE A 401 4.68 -4.98 10.21
CA ILE A 401 4.28 -6.24 10.89
C ILE A 401 3.03 -6.01 11.74
N VAL A 402 3.01 -4.92 12.49
CA VAL A 402 1.93 -4.62 13.44
C VAL A 402 0.67 -4.20 12.70
N ALA A 403 0.78 -3.40 11.64
CA ALA A 403 -0.32 -3.15 10.71
C ALA A 403 -0.88 -4.47 10.16
N GLY A 404 -0.01 -5.41 9.78
CA GLY A 404 -0.38 -6.76 9.35
C GLY A 404 -1.16 -7.53 10.42
N ARG A 405 -0.71 -7.52 11.69
CA ARG A 405 -1.40 -8.17 12.82
C ARG A 405 -2.77 -7.54 13.11
N TRP A 406 -2.87 -6.21 13.03
CA TRP A 406 -4.16 -5.53 13.16
C TRP A 406 -5.12 -5.95 12.04
N HIS A 407 -4.65 -5.99 10.79
CA HIS A 407 -5.45 -6.48 9.67
C HIS A 407 -5.87 -7.94 9.85
N GLU A 408 -4.98 -8.81 10.33
CA GLU A 408 -5.28 -10.20 10.63
C GLU A 408 -6.37 -10.34 11.70
N ALA A 409 -6.26 -9.58 12.79
CA ALA A 409 -7.28 -9.53 13.85
C ALA A 409 -8.65 -9.06 13.33
N LYS A 410 -8.68 -8.21 12.30
CA LYS A 410 -9.90 -7.75 11.61
C LYS A 410 -10.34 -8.64 10.45
N SER A 411 -9.68 -9.78 10.23
CA SER A 411 -9.95 -10.67 9.09
C SER A 411 -9.79 -10.00 7.71
N HIS A 412 -8.94 -8.98 7.62
CA HIS A 412 -8.57 -8.25 6.41
C HIS A 412 -7.50 -9.04 5.61
N ALA A 413 -7.90 -10.17 5.02
CA ALA A 413 -6.97 -11.15 4.44
C ALA A 413 -6.09 -10.62 3.28
N GLN A 414 -6.59 -9.65 2.50
CA GLN A 414 -5.85 -9.04 1.38
C GLN A 414 -4.81 -8.04 1.88
N GLN A 415 -5.16 -7.25 2.89
CA GLN A 415 -4.29 -6.25 3.53
C GLN A 415 -3.20 -6.92 4.35
N THR A 416 -3.53 -8.03 5.01
CA THR A 416 -2.54 -8.87 5.71
C THR A 416 -1.46 -9.38 4.74
N ASP A 417 -1.87 -9.79 3.53
CA ASP A 417 -0.95 -10.22 2.47
C ASP A 417 -0.04 -9.09 2.00
N ALA A 418 -0.65 -7.94 1.73
CA ALA A 418 0.03 -6.73 1.30
C ALA A 418 1.06 -6.25 2.33
N ALA A 419 0.68 -6.21 3.61
CA ALA A 419 1.57 -5.89 4.70
C ALA A 419 2.74 -6.90 4.78
N ARG A 420 2.47 -8.20 4.61
CA ARG A 420 3.51 -9.24 4.62
C ARG A 420 4.50 -9.09 3.46
N GLN A 421 4.02 -8.84 2.24
CA GLN A 421 4.89 -8.60 1.08
C GLN A 421 5.74 -7.33 1.28
N ALA A 422 5.15 -6.26 1.81
CA ALA A 422 5.90 -5.04 2.14
C ALA A 422 6.97 -5.29 3.20
N VAL A 423 6.67 -6.09 4.25
CA VAL A 423 7.63 -6.49 5.29
C VAL A 423 8.82 -7.22 4.68
N GLN A 424 8.63 -8.09 3.69
CA GLN A 424 9.74 -8.80 3.02
C GLN A 424 10.70 -7.81 2.36
N HIS A 425 10.18 -6.86 1.59
CA HIS A 425 11.01 -5.81 0.96
C HIS A 425 11.68 -4.89 1.98
N LEU A 426 10.98 -4.49 3.04
CA LEU A 426 11.54 -3.69 4.13
C LEU A 426 12.64 -4.44 4.89
N GLN A 427 12.51 -5.76 5.07
CA GLN A 427 13.54 -6.59 5.70
C GLN A 427 14.80 -6.65 4.83
N THR A 428 14.67 -6.85 3.52
CA THR A 428 15.80 -6.78 2.59
C THR A 428 16.49 -5.42 2.63
N ALA A 429 15.72 -4.33 2.63
CA ALA A 429 16.26 -2.97 2.74
C ALA A 429 16.94 -2.73 4.09
N ALA A 430 16.35 -3.19 5.20
CA ALA A 430 16.96 -3.12 6.53
C ALA A 430 18.27 -3.89 6.56
N ASP A 431 18.30 -5.03 5.87
CA ASP A 431 19.47 -5.88 5.83
C ASP A 431 20.64 -5.17 5.14
N TYR A 432 20.41 -4.58 3.97
CA TYR A 432 21.39 -3.79 3.25
C TYR A 432 21.81 -2.51 3.97
N ALA A 433 20.88 -1.81 4.61
CA ALA A 433 21.18 -0.56 5.33
C ALA A 433 22.11 -0.79 6.52
N LEU A 434 22.01 -1.95 7.17
CA LEU A 434 22.72 -2.23 8.41
C LEU A 434 24.12 -2.81 8.20
N VAL A 435 24.43 -3.44 7.06
CA VAL A 435 25.77 -3.98 6.74
C VAL A 435 26.90 -2.95 6.96
N PRO A 436 26.88 -1.75 6.35
CA PRO A 436 27.97 -0.79 6.54
C PRO A 436 28.07 -0.30 7.99
N VAL A 437 26.93 -0.15 8.68
CA VAL A 437 26.88 0.30 10.08
C VAL A 437 27.51 -0.73 11.01
N LEU A 438 27.19 -2.02 10.83
CA LEU A 438 27.78 -3.10 11.62
C LEU A 438 29.28 -3.21 11.38
N ALA A 439 29.74 -3.07 10.14
CA ALA A 439 31.16 -3.09 9.81
C ALA A 439 31.92 -1.93 10.47
N GLU A 440 31.36 -0.72 10.44
CA GLU A 440 31.96 0.48 11.05
C GLU A 440 32.02 0.41 12.59
N LEU A 441 31.03 -0.24 13.21
CA LEU A 441 31.00 -0.48 14.67
C LEU A 441 31.97 -1.59 15.07
N ALA A 442 31.95 -2.72 14.36
CA ALA A 442 32.83 -3.86 14.65
C ALA A 442 34.32 -3.51 14.48
N ALA A 443 34.65 -2.56 13.59
CA ALA A 443 36.00 -2.05 13.41
C ALA A 443 36.53 -1.24 14.62
N ARG A 444 35.67 -0.86 15.58
CA ARG A 444 36.01 -0.08 16.78
C ARG A 444 35.63 -0.85 18.05
N PRO A 445 36.28 -1.98 18.34
CA PRO A 445 35.94 -2.79 19.50
C PRO A 445 36.26 -2.03 20.81
N PRO A 446 35.45 -2.21 21.86
CA PRO A 446 35.79 -1.71 23.19
C PRO A 446 37.03 -2.42 23.74
N TRP A 447 37.69 -1.77 24.70
CA TRP A 447 38.85 -2.32 25.42
C TRP A 447 38.49 -3.65 26.09
N GLU A 448 39.44 -4.59 26.21
CA GLU A 448 39.17 -5.96 26.68
C GLU A 448 38.47 -6.01 28.05
N ASP A 449 38.87 -5.13 28.98
CA ASP A 449 38.23 -5.00 30.29
C ASP A 449 36.79 -4.50 30.19
N GLY A 450 36.55 -3.47 29.37
CA GLY A 450 35.19 -2.97 29.09
C GLY A 450 34.31 -4.04 28.42
N ARG A 451 34.88 -4.85 27.52
CA ARG A 451 34.15 -5.97 26.90
C ARG A 451 33.72 -7.01 27.92
N ARG A 452 34.56 -7.35 28.91
CA ARG A 452 34.19 -8.27 30.00
C ARG A 452 33.03 -7.73 30.85
N VAL A 453 33.03 -6.42 31.14
CA VAL A 453 31.93 -5.75 31.85
C VAL A 453 30.63 -5.83 31.05
N LEU A 454 30.68 -5.52 29.75
CA LEU A 454 29.50 -5.59 28.87
C LEU A 454 28.92 -7.02 28.74
N VAL A 455 29.77 -8.06 28.75
CA VAL A 455 29.30 -9.46 28.80
C VAL A 455 28.49 -9.71 30.08
N SER A 456 28.97 -9.21 31.22
CA SER A 456 28.24 -9.31 32.49
C SER A 456 26.91 -8.55 32.42
N ASP A 457 26.91 -7.33 31.88
CA ASP A 457 25.71 -6.52 31.74
C ASP A 457 24.64 -7.19 30.86
N VAL A 458 25.04 -7.84 29.75
CA VAL A 458 24.12 -8.62 28.91
C VAL A 458 23.49 -9.78 29.69
N ARG A 459 24.31 -10.55 30.41
CA ARG A 459 23.82 -11.69 31.22
C ARG A 459 22.86 -11.28 32.32
N VAL A 460 23.06 -10.11 32.91
CA VAL A 460 22.19 -9.57 33.96
C VAL A 460 20.93 -8.93 33.39
N ALA A 461 21.04 -8.17 32.31
CA ALA A 461 19.92 -7.42 31.74
C ALA A 461 18.92 -8.31 30.98
N VAL A 462 19.42 -9.34 30.29
CA VAL A 462 18.62 -10.22 29.41
C VAL A 462 19.04 -11.69 29.56
N PRO A 463 18.87 -12.29 30.77
CA PRO A 463 19.43 -13.61 31.09
C PRO A 463 18.98 -14.71 30.11
N ASP A 464 17.70 -14.70 29.71
CA ASP A 464 17.11 -15.73 28.84
C ASP A 464 17.64 -15.69 27.39
N HIS A 465 18.27 -14.59 26.98
CA HIS A 465 18.82 -14.42 25.63
C HIS A 465 20.33 -14.20 25.60
N ALA A 466 20.97 -14.11 26.76
CA ALA A 466 22.35 -13.68 26.89
C ALA A 466 23.31 -14.53 26.06
N GLU A 467 23.25 -15.85 26.19
CA GLU A 467 24.15 -16.74 25.45
C GLU A 467 23.92 -16.68 23.93
N ARG A 468 22.67 -16.48 23.49
CA ARG A 468 22.34 -16.32 22.07
C ARG A 468 22.84 -14.98 21.51
N ILE A 469 22.78 -13.91 22.30
CA ILE A 469 23.31 -12.58 21.94
C ILE A 469 24.84 -12.61 21.88
N LEU A 470 25.49 -13.25 22.86
CA LEU A 470 26.94 -13.32 22.96
C LEU A 470 27.57 -14.23 21.90
N ALA A 471 26.83 -15.24 21.42
CA ALA A 471 27.23 -16.11 20.32
C ALA A 471 26.91 -15.53 18.93
N ASP A 472 26.22 -14.39 18.86
CA ASP A 472 25.86 -13.73 17.60
C ASP A 472 27.11 -13.16 16.90
N LEU A 473 27.15 -13.26 15.58
CA LEU A 473 28.23 -12.69 14.75
C LEU A 473 28.31 -11.16 14.90
N ASP A 474 27.17 -10.51 15.20
CA ASP A 474 27.07 -9.06 15.36
C ASP A 474 27.35 -8.59 16.80
N TRP A 475 27.74 -9.49 17.72
CA TRP A 475 28.13 -9.12 19.08
C TRP A 475 29.22 -8.03 19.15
N PRO A 476 30.29 -8.04 18.34
CA PRO A 476 31.30 -6.99 18.37
C PRO A 476 30.72 -5.59 18.10
N ALA A 477 29.76 -5.50 17.17
CA ALA A 477 29.10 -4.24 16.86
C ALA A 477 28.18 -3.79 18.01
N LEU A 478 27.44 -4.71 18.63
CA LEU A 478 26.62 -4.40 19.81
C LEU A 478 27.48 -3.91 20.99
N ALA A 479 28.62 -4.57 21.24
CA ALA A 479 29.54 -4.16 22.29
C ALA A 479 30.10 -2.74 22.05
N ALA A 480 30.44 -2.40 20.80
CA ALA A 480 30.87 -1.05 20.43
C ALA A 480 29.76 0.00 20.68
N VAL A 481 28.51 -0.29 20.29
CA VAL A 481 27.37 0.62 20.53
C VAL A 481 27.12 0.86 22.01
N LEU A 482 27.21 -0.19 22.84
CA LEU A 482 27.04 -0.08 24.28
C LEU A 482 28.16 0.75 24.93
N ALA A 483 29.41 0.54 24.51
CA ALA A 483 30.55 1.33 24.98
C ALA A 483 30.43 2.81 24.56
N ASP A 484 30.00 3.09 23.33
CA ASP A 484 29.73 4.45 22.85
C ASP A 484 28.58 5.12 23.62
N ALA A 485 27.58 4.34 24.05
CA ALA A 485 26.50 4.84 24.89
C ALA A 485 26.99 5.12 26.32
N GLU A 486 27.82 4.25 26.88
CA GLU A 486 28.46 4.45 28.18
C GLU A 486 29.33 5.71 28.20
N ALA A 487 30.15 5.91 27.16
CA ALA A 487 30.96 7.11 26.99
C ALA A 487 30.13 8.40 26.90
N ARG A 488 28.86 8.29 26.47
CA ARG A 488 27.88 9.40 26.44
C ARG A 488 27.09 9.55 27.75
N GLY A 489 27.41 8.75 28.77
CA GLY A 489 26.82 8.81 30.11
C GLY A 489 25.58 7.94 30.31
N HIS A 490 25.28 7.04 29.37
CA HIS A 490 24.20 6.07 29.54
C HIS A 490 24.67 4.85 30.33
N GLN A 491 23.73 4.11 30.93
CA GLN A 491 24.02 2.86 31.62
C GLN A 491 23.71 1.68 30.68
N PRO A 492 24.71 0.93 30.18
CA PRO A 492 24.51 -0.16 29.22
C PRO A 492 23.45 -1.18 29.67
N HIS A 493 23.45 -1.54 30.95
CA HIS A 493 22.48 -2.46 31.53
C HIS A 493 21.03 -1.96 31.40
N GLN A 494 20.77 -0.64 31.56
CA GLN A 494 19.43 -0.07 31.44
C GLN A 494 18.99 -0.03 29.99
N LEU A 495 19.88 0.40 29.09
CA LEU A 495 19.62 0.43 27.66
C LEU A 495 19.30 -0.95 27.10
N LEU A 496 20.03 -1.99 27.52
CA LEU A 496 19.74 -3.37 27.13
C LEU A 496 18.37 -3.81 27.61
N LYS A 497 18.03 -3.52 28.87
CA LYS A 497 16.72 -3.87 29.44
C LYS A 497 15.58 -3.15 28.73
N GLU A 498 15.72 -1.85 28.46
CA GLU A 498 14.74 -1.05 27.73
C GLU A 498 14.60 -1.52 26.28
N ALA A 499 15.71 -1.72 25.57
CA ALA A 499 15.72 -2.18 24.18
C ALA A 499 15.14 -3.60 24.04
N ALA A 500 15.37 -4.48 25.01
CA ALA A 500 14.78 -5.82 25.04
C ALA A 500 13.28 -5.78 25.42
N ALA A 501 12.89 -4.92 26.36
CA ALA A 501 11.50 -4.79 26.80
C ALA A 501 10.58 -4.19 25.73
N GLN A 502 11.11 -3.39 24.80
CA GLN A 502 10.31 -2.81 23.72
C GLN A 502 9.61 -3.90 22.88
N ARG A 503 10.27 -5.03 22.59
CA ARG A 503 9.73 -6.12 21.73
C ARG A 503 10.49 -7.44 21.92
N GLU A 504 9.78 -8.57 21.81
CA GLU A 504 10.33 -9.94 21.93
C GLU A 504 11.61 -10.15 21.09
N LEU A 505 12.64 -10.69 21.73
CA LEU A 505 13.90 -11.11 21.09
C LEU A 505 13.88 -12.58 20.67
N ASP A 506 12.90 -13.37 21.15
CA ASP A 506 12.77 -14.80 20.87
C ASP A 506 12.73 -15.13 19.38
N THR A 507 11.98 -14.33 18.63
CA THR A 507 11.76 -14.52 17.19
C THR A 507 12.88 -13.95 16.32
N ALA A 508 13.82 -13.20 16.90
CA ALA A 508 14.89 -12.56 16.15
C ALA A 508 15.98 -13.58 15.77
N ARG A 509 16.24 -13.77 14.47
CA ARG A 509 17.32 -14.67 14.01
C ARG A 509 18.71 -14.22 14.50
N GLN A 510 18.94 -12.91 14.53
CA GLN A 510 20.17 -12.25 15.01
C GLN A 510 19.80 -11.24 16.10
N PRO A 511 19.73 -11.64 17.39
CA PRO A 511 19.29 -10.76 18.46
C PRO A 511 20.27 -9.59 18.72
N ALA A 512 21.58 -9.76 18.49
CA ALA A 512 22.53 -8.65 18.69
C ALA A 512 22.30 -7.52 17.67
N ARG A 513 22.04 -7.89 16.41
CA ARG A 513 21.68 -6.97 15.32
C ARG A 513 20.45 -6.13 15.63
N VAL A 514 19.44 -6.76 16.22
CA VAL A 514 18.19 -6.09 16.63
C VAL A 514 18.45 -5.11 17.76
N LEU A 515 19.31 -5.46 18.72
CA LEU A 515 19.67 -4.56 19.82
C LEU A 515 20.50 -3.36 19.33
N VAL A 516 21.39 -3.55 18.36
CA VAL A 516 22.16 -2.45 17.75
C VAL A 516 21.24 -1.34 17.23
N THR A 517 20.24 -1.68 16.41
CA THR A 517 19.33 -0.69 15.82
C THR A 517 18.46 0.00 16.88
N ARG A 518 17.97 -0.74 17.88
CA ARG A 518 17.17 -0.18 18.98
C ARG A 518 17.99 0.74 19.88
N ILE A 519 19.20 0.36 20.24
CA ILE A 519 20.05 1.17 21.13
C ILE A 519 20.58 2.40 20.38
N GLN A 520 20.84 2.32 19.07
CA GLN A 520 21.15 3.50 18.26
C GLN A 520 20.00 4.51 18.23
N HIS A 521 18.75 4.03 18.29
CA HIS A 521 17.55 4.86 18.43
C HIS A 521 17.43 5.45 19.85
N THR A 522 17.39 4.61 20.89
CA THR A 522 17.18 5.03 22.30
C THR A 522 18.37 5.81 22.90
N GLY A 523 19.59 5.43 22.56
CA GLY A 523 20.82 6.06 23.04
C GLY A 523 21.13 7.43 22.44
N ARG A 524 20.32 7.92 21.48
CA ARG A 524 20.48 9.26 20.88
C ARG A 524 19.33 10.23 21.23
N ASN A 525 18.25 9.74 21.84
CA ASN A 525 17.10 10.54 22.29
C ASN A 525 16.70 10.11 23.72
N PRO A 526 17.32 10.66 24.77
CA PRO A 526 16.98 10.27 26.13
C PRO A 526 15.57 10.77 26.50
N VAL A 527 14.81 9.94 27.21
CA VAL A 527 13.69 10.43 28.04
C VAL A 527 14.25 11.55 28.94
N PRO A 528 13.66 12.77 28.96
CA PRO A 528 14.24 13.90 29.67
C PRO A 528 14.45 13.63 31.16
N ASN A 529 15.69 13.39 31.57
CA ASN A 529 16.05 13.25 32.97
C ASN A 529 16.12 14.64 33.60
N ARG A 530 15.01 15.08 34.21
CA ARG A 530 14.90 16.38 34.90
C ARG A 530 15.99 16.61 35.95
N ARG A 531 16.57 15.56 36.55
CA ARG A 531 17.69 15.68 37.50
C ARG A 531 19.02 15.97 36.81
N ALA A 532 19.26 15.37 35.63
CA ALA A 532 20.45 15.64 34.82
C ALA A 532 20.41 17.04 34.18
N GLU A 533 19.23 17.50 33.74
CA GLU A 533 19.02 18.89 33.28
C GLU A 533 19.21 19.90 34.43
N ALA A 534 18.73 19.59 35.63
CA ALA A 534 18.97 20.41 36.83
C ALA A 534 20.44 20.41 37.27
N ALA A 535 21.23 19.39 36.95
CA ALA A 535 22.67 19.35 37.19
C ALA A 535 23.45 20.17 36.14
N ARG A 536 23.05 20.10 34.86
CA ARG A 536 23.63 20.94 33.79
C ARG A 536 23.35 22.43 34.00
N ARG A 537 22.13 22.80 34.41
CA ARG A 537 21.79 24.19 34.75
C ARG A 537 22.53 24.73 35.98
N ARG A 538 22.86 23.85 36.95
CA ARG A 538 23.71 24.24 38.10
C ARG A 538 25.18 24.40 37.73
N SER A 539 25.66 23.60 36.78
CA SER A 539 27.05 23.67 36.30
C SER A 539 27.30 24.90 35.42
N THR A 540 26.30 25.37 34.64
CA THR A 540 26.41 26.63 33.88
C THR A 540 26.31 27.88 34.76
N VAL A 541 25.74 27.79 35.97
CA VAL A 541 25.72 28.90 36.94
C VAL A 541 27.01 28.94 37.78
N ALA A 542 27.69 27.81 37.97
CA ALA A 542 28.98 27.74 38.69
C ALA A 542 30.20 28.19 37.84
N GLY A 543 30.06 28.31 36.51
CA GLY A 543 31.15 28.68 35.60
C GLY A 543 31.44 30.18 35.47
N SER A 544 30.61 31.06 36.06
CA SER A 544 30.82 32.50 36.06
C SER A 544 31.39 32.96 37.41
N THR A 545 32.71 32.83 37.57
CA THR A 545 33.45 33.57 38.60
C THR A 545 33.92 34.89 37.97
N PRO A 546 33.60 36.08 38.52
CA PRO A 546 34.13 37.33 37.99
C PRO A 546 35.62 37.42 38.36
N ALA A 547 36.50 37.49 37.37
CA ALA A 547 37.90 37.78 37.58
C ALA A 547 38.06 39.22 38.12
N GLN A 548 38.57 39.33 39.35
CA GLN A 548 39.11 40.56 39.92
C GLN A 548 40.21 41.11 39.00
N GLN A 549 39.97 42.25 38.36
CA GLN A 549 41.03 43.07 37.77
C GLN A 549 41.55 44.07 38.81
N GLY A 550 42.87 44.05 38.99
CA GLY A 550 43.62 44.84 39.94
C GLY A 550 43.60 46.34 39.65
N ARG A 551 43.79 47.09 40.74
CA ARG A 551 43.93 48.54 40.83
C ARG A 551 45.06 49.12 39.95
N GLY A 552 44.75 50.23 39.29
CA GLY A 552 45.70 51.26 38.81
C GLY A 552 45.02 52.65 38.88
N PRO A 553 45.74 53.74 39.19
CA PRO A 553 45.19 54.89 39.91
C PRO A 553 44.51 55.97 39.06
N GLN A 554 43.49 56.60 39.64
CA GLN A 554 42.76 57.78 39.15
C GLN A 554 43.62 59.06 39.18
N PRO A 555 43.29 60.05 38.33
CA PRO A 555 43.30 61.45 38.71
C PRO A 555 41.87 61.98 38.95
N SER A 556 41.78 62.84 39.97
CA SER A 556 40.58 63.48 40.51
C SER A 556 40.01 64.62 39.62
N PRO A 557 38.77 65.07 39.89
CA PRO A 557 37.92 65.78 38.94
C PRO A 557 38.00 67.31 39.09
N VAL A 558 37.66 68.03 38.02
CA VAL A 558 37.31 69.46 38.07
C VAL A 558 35.89 69.63 37.58
N ALA A 559 35.13 70.39 38.36
CA ALA A 559 33.70 70.63 38.23
C ALA A 559 33.37 71.80 37.30
N ALA A 560 32.06 71.85 36.99
CA ALA A 560 31.23 73.05 36.86
C ALA A 560 30.85 73.56 35.45
N THR A 561 29.54 73.36 35.18
CA THR A 561 28.53 74.37 34.80
C THR A 561 28.42 74.97 33.39
N THR A 562 27.14 75.01 32.98
CA THR A 562 26.39 76.05 32.26
C THR A 562 26.41 76.16 30.73
N ALA A 563 25.20 75.92 30.19
CA ALA A 563 24.38 76.87 29.42
C ALA A 563 24.52 76.96 27.88
N GLU A 564 23.32 76.97 27.29
CA GLU A 564 22.86 77.78 26.15
C GLU A 564 23.08 77.36 24.68
N GLN A 565 21.93 77.05 24.07
CA GLN A 565 21.34 77.71 22.91
C GLN A 565 21.89 77.49 21.48
N ARG A 566 20.88 77.16 20.65
CA ARG A 566 20.60 77.63 19.27
C ARG A 566 21.24 76.89 18.07
N HIS A 567 20.36 76.12 17.43
CA HIS A 567 19.77 76.43 16.12
C HIS A 567 20.69 76.87 14.96
N ARG A 568 20.83 76.02 13.94
CA ARG A 568 20.60 76.25 12.48
C ARG A 568 21.25 75.11 11.69
N GLN A 569 20.48 74.27 10.98
CA GLN A 569 19.87 74.44 9.66
C GLN A 569 20.81 74.16 8.47
N SER A 570 20.21 73.42 7.53
CA SER A 570 20.44 73.37 6.08
C SER A 570 21.58 72.45 5.63
N ARG A 571 21.38 71.51 4.70
CA ARG A 571 20.34 71.34 3.68
C ARG A 571 20.18 69.88 3.31
#